data_AF-G0U680-F1
#
_entry.id   AF-G0U680-F1
#
_cell.length_a   1.000
_cell.length_b   1.000
_cell.length_c   1.000
_cell.angle_alpha   90.00
_cell.angle_beta   90.00
_cell.angle_gamma   90.00
#
_symmetry.space_group_name_H-M   'P 1'
#
loop_
_entity.id
_entity.type
_entity.pdbx_description
1 polymer ?
#
loop_
_entity_poly.entity_id
_entity_poly.type
_entity_poly.pdbx_seq_one_letter_code
_entity_poly.pdbx_strand_id
1 'polypeptide(L)'
;MWFGESEANVRDIFDKARAAAPCVLFFDELDSVAKVRGGSGDGGASDRVINQILTEMDGMNTKKNVFIIGATNRPDVLDPAIMRPGRLDQLIYIPLPDKASRVAILRASFRKSPLAKDVDLNLLAASTHGFSGADLAGICQRACKLAIRDSIAKELQLEEAKRAGALNEDEDIDPVPEITRLHVEEAMRGARRSVSDADIRRYEVFASSLRQSSAFGNSPLGGVSGDTGETGGPPATEDNDLYS
;
A
#
# COMPACT_ATOMS: atom_id res chain seq x y z
N MET A 1 19.45 -26.19 5.89
CA MET A 1 18.95 -25.34 4.79
C MET A 1 19.63 -25.83 3.53
N TRP A 2 18.85 -26.39 2.60
CA TRP A 2 19.38 -26.95 1.36
C TRP A 2 19.60 -25.80 0.36
N PHE A 3 20.84 -25.65 -0.10
CA PHE A 3 21.23 -24.66 -1.10
C PHE A 3 20.47 -24.94 -2.42
N GLY A 4 19.74 -23.95 -2.96
CA GLY A 4 19.09 -24.01 -4.28
C GLY A 4 17.56 -24.21 -4.27
N GLU A 5 16.96 -24.57 -3.15
CA GLU A 5 15.49 -24.78 -3.05
C GLU A 5 14.70 -23.48 -3.28
N SER A 6 15.24 -22.35 -2.83
CA SER A 6 14.60 -21.03 -2.96
C SER A 6 14.49 -20.56 -4.41
N GLU A 7 15.49 -20.84 -5.26
CA GLU A 7 15.46 -20.46 -6.69
C GLU A 7 14.47 -21.31 -7.49
N ALA A 8 14.44 -22.62 -7.21
CA ALA A 8 13.46 -23.52 -7.81
C ALA A 8 12.02 -23.12 -7.45
N ASN A 9 11.78 -22.77 -6.19
CA ASN A 9 10.47 -22.31 -5.74
C ASN A 9 10.03 -21.01 -6.44
N VAL A 10 10.94 -20.06 -6.67
CA VAL A 10 10.63 -18.85 -7.47
C VAL A 10 10.22 -19.25 -8.88
N ARG A 11 10.98 -20.10 -9.57
CA ARG A 11 10.63 -20.56 -10.92
C ARG A 11 9.25 -21.23 -10.96
N ASP A 12 8.98 -22.10 -9.99
CA ASP A 12 7.69 -22.80 -9.88
C ASP A 12 6.52 -21.82 -9.65
N ILE A 13 6.71 -20.75 -8.87
CA ILE A 13 5.69 -19.71 -8.66
C ILE A 13 5.39 -18.99 -9.97
N PHE A 14 6.43 -18.60 -10.73
CA PHE A 14 6.24 -17.94 -12.01
C PHE A 14 5.62 -18.89 -13.05
N ASP A 15 6.00 -20.17 -13.08
CA ASP A 15 5.36 -21.16 -13.97
C ASP A 15 3.88 -21.38 -13.64
N LYS A 16 3.53 -21.46 -12.35
CA LYS A 16 2.12 -21.53 -11.91
C LYS A 16 1.36 -20.28 -12.32
N ALA A 17 1.92 -19.08 -12.10
CA ALA A 17 1.30 -17.83 -12.50
C ALA A 17 1.09 -17.77 -14.03
N ARG A 18 2.10 -18.22 -14.80
CA ARG A 18 2.05 -18.32 -16.26
C ARG A 18 0.99 -19.31 -16.76
N ALA A 19 0.78 -20.43 -16.06
CA ALA A 19 -0.24 -21.42 -16.39
C ALA A 19 -1.65 -20.94 -16.01
N ALA A 20 -1.76 -20.09 -14.98
CA ALA A 20 -3.01 -19.53 -14.48
C ALA A 20 -3.38 -18.17 -15.08
N ALA A 21 -2.72 -17.73 -16.15
CA ALA A 21 -3.00 -16.43 -16.77
C ALA A 21 -4.46 -16.34 -17.29
N PRO A 22 -5.19 -15.22 -17.10
CA PRO A 22 -4.75 -13.97 -16.47
C PRO A 22 -4.72 -14.03 -14.94
N CYS A 23 -3.62 -13.62 -14.32
CA CYS A 23 -3.50 -13.63 -12.86
C CYS A 23 -2.68 -12.43 -12.34
N VAL A 24 -2.81 -12.17 -11.03
CA VAL A 24 -2.02 -11.17 -10.31
C VAL A 24 -1.06 -11.89 -9.38
N LEU A 25 0.22 -11.56 -9.48
CA LEU A 25 1.26 -12.04 -8.58
C LEU A 25 1.64 -10.90 -7.63
N PHE A 26 1.36 -11.07 -6.33
CA PHE A 26 1.62 -10.07 -5.30
C PHE A 26 2.81 -10.49 -4.43
N PHE A 27 3.83 -9.64 -4.39
CA PHE A 27 4.97 -9.76 -3.50
C PHE A 27 4.84 -8.74 -2.37
N ASP A 28 4.44 -9.22 -1.19
CA ASP A 28 4.48 -8.39 0.01
C ASP A 28 5.88 -8.39 0.62
N GLU A 29 6.21 -7.32 1.36
CA GLU A 29 7.51 -7.13 2.00
C GLU A 29 8.69 -7.43 1.07
N LEU A 30 8.68 -6.83 -0.12
CA LEU A 30 9.71 -7.09 -1.15
C LEU A 30 11.13 -6.83 -0.61
N ASP A 31 11.28 -5.88 0.33
CA ASP A 31 12.53 -5.59 1.03
C ASP A 31 13.07 -6.73 1.91
N SER A 32 12.28 -7.78 2.17
CA SER A 32 12.77 -9.00 2.84
C SER A 32 13.64 -9.85 1.91
N VAL A 33 13.31 -9.90 0.61
CA VAL A 33 13.98 -10.70 -0.41
C VAL A 33 14.94 -9.87 -1.25
N ALA A 34 14.67 -8.56 -1.41
CA ALA A 34 15.31 -7.67 -2.37
C ALA A 34 16.26 -6.61 -1.78
N LYS A 35 17.05 -6.97 -0.76
CA LYS A 35 17.97 -6.02 -0.11
C LYS A 35 19.19 -5.72 -0.97
N VAL A 36 19.63 -4.45 -0.95
CA VAL A 36 20.90 -4.01 -1.55
C VAL A 36 22.09 -4.80 -0.99
N ARG A 37 22.94 -5.27 -1.89
CA ARG A 37 24.18 -6.02 -1.62
C ARG A 37 25.06 -5.30 -0.60
N GLY A 38 25.52 -6.01 0.44
CA GLY A 38 26.58 -5.50 1.34
C GLY A 38 26.40 -5.74 2.85
N GLY A 39 25.28 -6.31 3.30
CA GLY A 39 25.07 -6.67 4.70
C GLY A 39 25.62 -8.07 5.04
N SER A 40 26.70 -8.11 5.81
CA SER A 40 27.43 -9.29 6.28
C SER A 40 26.56 -10.46 6.74
N GLY A 41 26.79 -11.66 6.18
CA GLY A 41 26.55 -12.94 6.89
C GLY A 41 25.83 -14.05 6.14
N ASP A 42 25.07 -13.73 5.08
CA ASP A 42 24.31 -14.75 4.34
C ASP A 42 24.92 -14.98 2.96
N GLY A 43 25.35 -16.21 2.67
CA GLY A 43 26.24 -16.60 1.55
C GLY A 43 25.67 -16.44 0.13
N GLY A 44 25.28 -15.22 -0.25
CA GLY A 44 24.74 -14.87 -1.57
C GLY A 44 23.42 -15.57 -1.92
N ALA A 45 22.74 -16.19 -0.95
CA ALA A 45 21.50 -16.91 -1.19
C ALA A 45 20.37 -15.95 -1.56
N SER A 46 20.19 -14.87 -0.79
CA SER A 46 19.23 -13.80 -1.12
C SER A 46 19.52 -13.19 -2.49
N ASP A 47 20.80 -12.96 -2.82
CA ASP A 47 21.20 -12.36 -4.10
C ASP A 47 20.80 -13.24 -5.30
N ARG A 48 20.95 -14.57 -5.17
CA ARG A 48 20.56 -15.49 -6.25
C ARG A 48 19.04 -15.54 -6.43
N VAL A 49 18.28 -15.49 -5.35
CA VAL A 49 16.80 -15.41 -5.39
C VAL A 49 16.35 -14.13 -6.10
N ILE A 50 16.96 -12.98 -5.80
CA ILE A 50 16.67 -11.71 -6.51
C ILE A 50 16.96 -11.85 -8.00
N ASN A 51 18.15 -12.35 -8.36
CA ASN A 51 18.52 -12.52 -9.77
C ASN A 51 17.56 -13.47 -10.51
N GLN A 52 17.06 -14.51 -9.83
CA GLN A 52 16.04 -15.40 -10.41
C GLN A 52 14.73 -14.65 -10.63
N ILE A 53 14.24 -13.87 -9.66
CA ILE A 53 13.03 -13.03 -9.82
C ILE A 53 13.19 -12.08 -11.00
N LEU A 54 14.33 -11.38 -11.10
CA LEU A 54 14.63 -10.47 -12.21
C LEU A 54 14.61 -11.18 -13.57
N THR A 55 15.20 -12.38 -13.65
CA THR A 55 15.23 -13.20 -14.87
C THR A 55 13.83 -13.65 -15.27
N GLU A 56 13.02 -14.08 -14.30
CA GLU A 56 11.63 -14.48 -14.56
C GLU A 56 10.78 -13.29 -15.05
N MET A 57 10.96 -12.11 -14.45
CA MET A 57 10.28 -10.87 -14.84
C MET A 57 10.63 -10.44 -16.26
N ASP A 58 11.93 -10.41 -16.62
CA ASP A 58 12.39 -10.07 -17.97
C ASP A 58 11.82 -11.04 -19.02
N GLY A 59 11.66 -12.32 -18.66
CA GLY A 59 11.09 -13.36 -19.52
C GLY A 59 9.58 -13.25 -19.77
N MET A 60 8.83 -12.45 -18.99
CA MET A 60 7.37 -12.37 -19.11
C MET A 60 6.87 -11.46 -20.23
N ASN A 61 7.69 -10.50 -20.69
CA ASN A 61 7.29 -9.43 -21.61
C ASN A 61 6.81 -9.91 -23.00
N THR A 62 6.93 -11.19 -23.30
CA THR A 62 6.76 -11.68 -24.67
C THR A 62 5.38 -12.28 -24.97
N LYS A 63 4.51 -12.61 -23.99
CA LYS A 63 3.23 -13.31 -24.30
C LYS A 63 2.15 -13.50 -23.22
N LYS A 64 2.26 -12.99 -21.97
CA LYS A 64 1.37 -13.43 -20.88
C LYS A 64 0.78 -12.30 -20.01
N ASN A 65 -0.53 -12.39 -19.76
CA ASN A 65 -1.35 -11.47 -18.94
C ASN A 65 -1.12 -11.67 -17.42
N VAL A 66 0.14 -11.71 -16.98
CA VAL A 66 0.46 -11.81 -15.55
C VAL A 66 0.84 -10.42 -15.05
N PHE A 67 0.09 -9.89 -14.10
CA PHE A 67 0.35 -8.57 -13.51
C PHE A 67 1.11 -8.75 -12.19
N ILE A 68 2.26 -8.10 -12.05
CA ILE A 68 3.08 -8.18 -10.83
C ILE A 68 2.90 -6.91 -10.01
N ILE A 69 2.65 -7.08 -8.72
CA ILE A 69 2.58 -6.01 -7.73
C ILE A 69 3.59 -6.32 -6.62
N GLY A 70 4.45 -5.36 -6.29
CA GLY A 70 5.32 -5.43 -5.11
C GLY A 70 4.93 -4.38 -4.09
N ALA A 71 4.90 -4.75 -2.81
CA ALA A 71 4.74 -3.84 -1.68
C ALA A 71 6.01 -3.83 -0.83
N THR A 72 6.42 -2.65 -0.36
CA THR A 72 7.55 -2.50 0.57
C THR A 72 7.33 -1.32 1.51
N ASN A 73 7.84 -1.45 2.73
CA ASN A 73 7.94 -0.34 3.69
C ASN A 73 9.31 0.34 3.68
N ARG A 74 10.27 -0.20 2.92
CA ARG A 74 11.67 0.24 2.88
C ARG A 74 12.19 0.36 1.44
N PRO A 75 11.70 1.34 0.66
CA PRO A 75 12.18 1.54 -0.70
C PRO A 75 13.67 1.95 -0.76
N ASP A 76 14.25 2.42 0.34
CA ASP A 76 15.67 2.80 0.46
C ASP A 76 16.62 1.60 0.37
N VAL A 77 16.18 0.41 0.77
CA VAL A 77 17.01 -0.81 0.75
C VAL A 77 16.75 -1.70 -0.46
N LEU A 78 15.85 -1.31 -1.35
CA LEU A 78 15.54 -2.09 -2.55
C LEU A 78 16.66 -1.97 -3.59
N ASP A 79 17.00 -3.09 -4.23
CA ASP A 79 17.92 -3.09 -5.37
C ASP A 79 17.35 -2.23 -6.52
N PRO A 80 18.05 -1.16 -6.95
CA PRO A 80 17.62 -0.34 -8.08
C PRO A 80 17.42 -1.12 -9.39
N ALA A 81 18.01 -2.31 -9.53
CA ALA A 81 17.80 -3.18 -10.68
C ALA A 81 16.33 -3.62 -10.84
N ILE A 82 15.58 -3.77 -9.75
CA ILE A 82 14.17 -4.19 -9.79
C ILE A 82 13.26 -3.07 -10.32
N MET A 83 13.64 -1.81 -10.09
CA MET A 83 12.88 -0.62 -10.51
C MET A 83 13.17 -0.17 -11.95
N ARG A 84 13.95 -0.95 -12.72
CA ARG A 84 14.28 -0.59 -14.11
C ARG A 84 13.06 -0.77 -15.03
N PRO A 85 12.98 -0.01 -16.15
CA PRO A 85 11.92 -0.16 -17.15
C PRO A 85 11.72 -1.62 -17.58
N GLY A 86 10.46 -2.05 -17.66
CA GLY A 86 10.09 -3.44 -18.03
C GLY A 86 10.05 -4.43 -16.86
N ARG A 87 10.28 -3.98 -15.62
CA ARG A 87 10.18 -4.77 -14.36
C ARG A 87 9.13 -4.17 -13.42
N LEU A 88 9.53 -3.64 -12.25
CA LEU A 88 8.65 -2.86 -11.36
C LEU A 88 8.86 -1.35 -11.62
N ASP A 89 8.52 -0.89 -12.81
CA ASP A 89 8.75 0.49 -13.23
C ASP A 89 7.62 1.47 -12.82
N GLN A 90 6.42 0.96 -12.55
CA GLN A 90 5.29 1.73 -12.02
C GLN A 90 5.34 1.83 -10.49
N LEU A 91 6.02 2.86 -9.98
CA LEU A 91 6.13 3.11 -8.54
C LEU A 91 4.97 3.98 -8.04
N ILE A 92 4.16 3.44 -7.11
CA ILE A 92 3.03 4.13 -6.51
C ILE A 92 3.34 4.42 -5.04
N TYR A 93 3.37 5.70 -4.67
CA TYR A 93 3.50 6.12 -3.28
C TYR A 93 2.13 6.19 -2.60
N ILE A 94 1.98 5.51 -1.47
CA ILE A 94 0.77 5.51 -0.64
C ILE A 94 1.03 6.39 0.59
N PRO A 95 0.48 7.62 0.66
CA PRO A 95 0.68 8.50 1.81
C PRO A 95 -0.19 8.10 3.00
N LEU A 96 0.05 8.74 4.14
CA LEU A 96 -0.88 8.68 5.28
C LEU A 96 -2.24 9.30 4.92
N PRO A 97 -3.34 8.82 5.53
CA PRO A 97 -4.68 9.27 5.19
C PRO A 97 -4.90 10.75 5.56
N ASP A 98 -5.47 11.52 4.62
CA ASP A 98 -5.97 12.86 4.87
C ASP A 98 -7.23 12.85 5.76
N LYS A 99 -7.74 14.02 6.15
CA LYS A 99 -8.89 14.09 7.08
C LYS A 99 -10.11 13.35 6.52
N ALA A 100 -10.43 13.50 5.24
CA ALA A 100 -11.57 12.82 4.61
C ALA A 100 -11.37 11.30 4.59
N SER A 101 -10.18 10.82 4.24
CA SER A 101 -9.83 9.40 4.28
C SER A 101 -9.89 8.84 5.69
N ARG A 102 -9.45 9.58 6.71
CA ARG A 102 -9.58 9.16 8.12
C ARG A 102 -11.04 9.00 8.53
N VAL A 103 -11.93 9.92 8.14
CA VAL A 103 -13.39 9.75 8.36
C VAL A 103 -13.90 8.50 7.67
N ALA A 104 -13.49 8.25 6.42
CA ALA A 104 -13.90 7.05 5.68
C ALA A 104 -13.41 5.76 6.34
N ILE A 105 -12.15 5.73 6.80
CA ILE A 105 -11.57 4.60 7.55
C ILE A 105 -12.34 4.37 8.84
N LEU A 106 -12.58 5.41 9.64
CA LEU A 106 -13.34 5.30 10.89
C LEU A 106 -14.77 4.77 10.64
N ARG A 107 -15.45 5.28 9.61
CA ARG A 107 -16.78 4.77 9.20
C ARG A 107 -16.72 3.29 8.79
N ALA A 108 -15.70 2.89 8.05
CA ALA A 108 -15.51 1.51 7.64
C ALA A 108 -15.20 0.60 8.85
N SER A 109 -14.35 1.05 9.76
CA SER A 109 -13.98 0.33 10.98
C SER A 109 -15.16 0.13 11.93
N PHE A 110 -16.04 1.12 12.05
CA PHE A 110 -17.26 1.00 12.86
C PHE A 110 -18.47 0.45 12.09
N ARG A 111 -18.34 0.07 10.80
CA ARG A 111 -19.48 -0.34 9.96
C ARG A 111 -20.33 -1.47 10.55
N LYS A 112 -19.71 -2.37 11.32
CA LYS A 112 -20.37 -3.52 11.96
C LYS A 112 -20.60 -3.32 13.46
N SER A 113 -20.38 -2.11 13.98
CA SER A 113 -20.46 -1.81 15.39
C SER A 113 -21.50 -0.72 15.63
N PRO A 114 -22.45 -0.92 16.56
CA PRO A 114 -23.44 0.09 16.89
C PRO A 114 -22.73 1.29 17.55
N LEU A 115 -22.92 2.48 16.98
CA LEU A 115 -22.35 3.74 17.46
C LEU A 115 -23.47 4.60 18.01
N ALA A 116 -23.25 5.15 19.20
CA ALA A 116 -24.18 6.10 19.79
C ALA A 116 -24.16 7.44 19.03
N LYS A 117 -25.29 8.15 19.08
CA LYS A 117 -25.49 9.44 18.38
C LYS A 117 -24.52 10.53 18.83
N ASP A 118 -23.91 10.37 19.99
CA ASP A 118 -22.95 11.30 20.58
C ASP A 118 -21.51 11.12 20.05
N VAL A 119 -21.26 10.11 19.22
CA VAL A 119 -19.94 9.86 18.60
C VAL A 119 -19.82 10.59 17.27
N ASP A 120 -19.05 11.69 17.26
CA ASP A 120 -18.71 12.41 16.02
C ASP A 120 -17.37 11.94 15.43
N LEU A 121 -17.45 11.19 14.33
CA LEU A 121 -16.29 10.70 13.59
C LEU A 121 -15.48 11.82 12.93
N ASN A 122 -16.06 12.99 12.65
CA ASN A 122 -15.33 14.13 12.10
C ASN A 122 -14.41 14.78 13.14
N LEU A 123 -14.88 14.88 14.39
CA LEU A 123 -14.06 15.34 15.51
C LEU A 123 -12.93 14.35 15.78
N LEU A 124 -13.23 13.05 15.79
CA LEU A 124 -12.21 12.01 15.96
C LEU A 124 -11.16 12.04 14.84
N ALA A 125 -11.58 12.24 13.57
CA ALA A 125 -10.66 12.38 12.44
C ALA A 125 -9.82 13.67 12.52
N ALA A 126 -10.34 14.74 13.12
CA ALA A 126 -9.60 15.98 13.34
C ALA A 126 -8.51 15.81 14.40
N SER A 127 -8.75 15.04 15.47
CA SER A 127 -7.78 14.78 16.54
C SER A 127 -6.74 13.70 16.22
N THR A 128 -6.89 12.98 15.10
CA THR A 128 -6.03 11.84 14.71
C THR A 128 -5.09 12.20 13.54
N HIS A 129 -4.59 13.42 13.50
CA HIS A 129 -3.61 13.82 12.48
C HIS A 129 -2.32 12.98 12.57
N GLY A 130 -1.86 12.47 11.43
CA GLY A 130 -0.65 11.63 11.35
C GLY A 130 -0.82 10.19 11.85
N PHE A 131 -2.05 9.72 12.05
CA PHE A 131 -2.36 8.33 12.35
C PHE A 131 -2.43 7.51 11.06
N SER A 132 -1.90 6.29 11.09
CA SER A 132 -2.08 5.33 10.00
C SER A 132 -3.48 4.72 10.02
N GLY A 133 -3.87 4.05 8.93
CA GLY A 133 -5.13 3.29 8.90
C GLY A 133 -5.19 2.21 9.99
N ALA A 134 -4.05 1.58 10.31
CA ALA A 134 -3.93 0.60 11.38
C ALA A 134 -4.12 1.25 12.77
N ASP A 135 -3.57 2.44 13.00
CA ASP A 135 -3.75 3.15 14.28
C ASP A 135 -5.22 3.51 14.50
N LEU A 136 -5.92 3.97 13.46
CA LEU A 136 -7.36 4.28 13.50
C LEU A 136 -8.18 3.02 13.78
N ALA A 137 -7.92 1.92 13.08
CA ALA A 137 -8.58 0.65 13.34
C ALA A 137 -8.32 0.16 14.78
N GLY A 138 -7.11 0.37 15.30
CA GLY A 138 -6.75 0.06 16.68
C GLY A 138 -7.48 0.92 17.72
N ILE A 139 -7.81 2.17 17.40
CA ILE A 139 -8.69 3.00 18.24
C ILE A 139 -10.10 2.42 18.25
N CYS A 140 -10.67 2.13 17.08
CA CYS A 140 -12.02 1.54 16.96
C CYS A 140 -12.12 0.23 17.73
N GLN A 141 -11.16 -0.68 17.55
CA GLN A 141 -11.16 -1.98 18.22
C GLN A 141 -11.09 -1.84 19.75
N ARG A 142 -10.32 -0.87 20.26
CA ARG A 142 -10.24 -0.61 21.70
C ARG A 142 -11.54 -0.01 22.24
N ALA A 143 -12.18 0.91 21.51
CA ALA A 143 -13.49 1.44 21.88
C ALA A 143 -14.55 0.33 21.94
N CYS A 144 -14.56 -0.61 20.97
CA CYS A 144 -15.44 -1.77 21.02
C CYS A 144 -15.19 -2.65 22.25
N LYS A 145 -13.92 -2.92 22.59
CA LYS A 145 -13.56 -3.73 23.77
C LYS A 145 -13.99 -3.06 25.08
N LEU A 146 -13.88 -1.74 25.17
CA LEU A 146 -14.34 -0.97 26.32
C LEU A 146 -15.87 -1.06 26.46
N ALA A 147 -16.60 -0.90 25.35
CA ALA A 147 -18.06 -1.06 25.35
C ALA A 147 -18.51 -2.46 25.83
N ILE A 148 -17.84 -3.52 25.35
CA ILE A 148 -18.12 -4.90 25.78
C ILE A 148 -17.83 -5.06 27.29
N ARG A 149 -16.72 -4.51 27.77
CA ARG A 149 -16.36 -4.58 29.20
C ARG A 149 -17.38 -3.86 30.07
N ASP A 150 -17.85 -2.69 29.64
CA ASP A 150 -18.86 -1.93 30.36
C ASP A 150 -20.22 -2.63 30.33
N SER A 151 -20.57 -3.30 29.23
CA SER A 151 -21.77 -4.14 29.13
C SER A 151 -21.77 -5.24 30.19
N ILE A 152 -20.69 -6.02 30.25
CA ILE A 152 -20.53 -7.12 31.22
C ILE A 152 -20.60 -6.60 32.66
N ALA A 153 -19.95 -5.46 32.93
CA ALA A 153 -19.95 -4.86 34.27
C ALA A 153 -21.36 -4.42 34.69
N LYS A 154 -22.13 -3.82 33.78
CA LYS A 154 -23.51 -3.40 34.07
C LYS A 154 -24.48 -4.58 34.18
N GLU A 155 -24.29 -5.62 33.39
CA GLU A 155 -25.07 -6.86 33.48
C GLU A 155 -24.94 -7.47 34.87
N LEU A 156 -23.70 -7.60 35.39
CA LEU A 156 -23.45 -8.06 36.75
C LEU A 156 -24.10 -7.17 37.82
N GLN A 157 -24.00 -5.85 37.68
CA GLN A 157 -24.65 -4.91 38.62
C GLN A 157 -26.17 -5.04 38.60
N LEU A 158 -26.76 -5.25 37.43
CA LEU A 158 -28.19 -5.43 37.27
C LEU A 158 -28.64 -6.77 37.87
N GLU A 159 -27.88 -7.84 37.69
CA GLU A 159 -28.12 -9.13 38.36
C GLU A 159 -28.05 -9.00 39.89
N GLU A 160 -27.06 -8.28 40.43
CA GLU A 160 -26.95 -8.02 41.87
C GLU A 160 -28.16 -7.22 42.39
N ALA A 161 -28.58 -6.19 41.65
CA ALA A 161 -29.76 -5.39 42.00
C ALA A 161 -31.08 -6.18 41.90
N LYS A 162 -31.21 -7.08 40.91
CA LYS A 162 -32.31 -8.05 40.80
C LYS A 162 -32.33 -8.98 42.01
N ARG A 163 -31.19 -9.56 42.40
CA ARG A 163 -31.05 -10.40 43.61
C ARG A 163 -31.37 -9.64 44.90
N ALA A 164 -31.08 -8.34 44.96
CA ALA A 164 -31.42 -7.47 46.07
C ALA A 164 -32.92 -7.07 46.12
N GLY A 165 -33.74 -7.54 45.17
CA GLY A 165 -35.18 -7.28 45.11
C GLY A 165 -35.56 -5.88 44.63
N ALA A 166 -34.65 -5.17 43.95
CA ALA A 166 -34.84 -3.78 43.53
C ALA A 166 -35.38 -3.62 42.09
N LEU A 167 -35.43 -4.70 41.28
CA LEU A 167 -35.80 -4.66 39.86
C LEU A 167 -36.60 -5.90 39.43
N ASN A 168 -37.56 -5.72 38.52
CA ASN A 168 -38.39 -6.80 37.95
C ASN A 168 -37.57 -7.66 36.95
N GLU A 169 -37.90 -8.95 36.84
CA GLU A 169 -37.09 -9.97 36.15
C GLU A 169 -37.20 -9.96 34.61
N ASP A 170 -38.19 -9.28 34.03
CA ASP A 170 -38.74 -9.64 32.70
C ASP A 170 -38.19 -8.90 31.45
N GLU A 171 -37.09 -8.17 31.52
CA GLU A 171 -36.47 -7.59 30.31
C GLU A 171 -34.98 -7.96 30.19
N ASP A 172 -34.65 -8.76 29.16
CA ASP A 172 -33.29 -8.97 28.64
C ASP A 172 -32.85 -7.71 27.88
N ILE A 173 -32.52 -6.65 28.64
CA ILE A 173 -32.00 -5.41 28.07
C ILE A 173 -30.48 -5.52 28.01
N ASP A 174 -29.91 -5.42 26.81
CA ASP A 174 -28.48 -5.14 26.66
C ASP A 174 -28.17 -3.78 27.32
N PRO A 175 -27.39 -3.75 28.41
CA PRO A 175 -27.16 -2.52 29.17
C PRO A 175 -26.18 -1.55 28.47
N VAL A 176 -25.47 -2.00 27.42
CA VAL A 176 -24.61 -1.17 26.56
C VAL A 176 -24.76 -1.62 25.10
N PRO A 177 -25.87 -1.23 24.43
CA PRO A 177 -26.14 -1.64 23.06
C PRO A 177 -25.26 -0.90 22.04
N GLU A 178 -24.61 0.20 22.44
CA GLU A 178 -23.92 1.13 21.54
C GLU A 178 -22.56 1.57 22.11
N ILE A 179 -21.60 1.81 21.23
CA ILE A 179 -20.33 2.43 21.56
C ILE A 179 -20.56 3.92 21.77
N THR A 180 -20.39 4.38 23.01
CA THR A 180 -20.54 5.78 23.42
C THR A 180 -19.28 6.60 23.18
N ARG A 181 -19.43 7.93 23.27
CA ARG A 181 -18.30 8.87 23.23
C ARG A 181 -17.24 8.56 24.29
N LEU A 182 -17.62 8.13 25.50
CA LEU A 182 -16.68 7.81 26.57
C LEU A 182 -15.73 6.67 26.20
N HIS A 183 -16.23 5.61 25.56
CA HIS A 183 -15.38 4.49 25.11
C HIS A 183 -14.36 4.96 24.07
N VAL A 184 -14.75 5.88 23.19
CA VAL A 184 -13.85 6.44 22.16
C VAL A 184 -12.80 7.36 22.78
N GLU A 185 -13.18 8.22 23.73
CA GLU A 185 -12.25 9.10 24.45
C GLU A 185 -11.22 8.30 25.26
N GLU A 186 -11.66 7.25 25.95
CA GLU A 186 -10.77 6.38 26.71
C GLU A 186 -9.85 5.56 25.77
N ALA A 187 -10.37 5.08 24.62
CA ALA A 187 -9.55 4.47 23.59
C ALA A 187 -8.49 5.44 23.03
N MET A 188 -8.84 6.73 22.89
CA MET A 188 -7.91 7.75 22.42
C MET A 188 -6.75 8.02 23.41
N ARG A 189 -6.97 7.93 24.73
CA ARG A 189 -5.91 8.13 25.73
C ARG A 189 -4.73 7.17 25.58
N GLY A 190 -5.01 5.92 25.23
CA GLY A 190 -3.97 4.91 24.97
C GLY A 190 -3.42 4.94 23.54
N ALA A 191 -3.93 5.80 22.66
CA ALA A 191 -3.58 5.78 21.24
C ALA A 191 -2.20 6.41 21.01
N ARG A 192 -1.35 5.73 20.25
CA ARG A 192 -0.04 6.23 19.83
C ARG A 192 0.04 6.17 18.32
N ARG A 193 0.66 7.19 17.72
CA ARG A 193 1.00 7.19 16.30
C ARG A 193 2.09 6.16 16.06
N SER A 194 1.89 5.28 15.08
CA SER A 194 2.92 4.31 14.68
C SER A 194 4.00 4.94 13.81
N VAL A 195 3.68 6.01 13.07
CA VAL A 195 4.60 6.65 12.11
C VAL A 195 5.08 8.00 12.63
N SER A 196 6.40 8.18 12.66
CA SER A 196 7.04 9.42 13.12
C SER A 196 7.01 10.51 12.05
N ASP A 197 7.09 11.78 12.45
CA ASP A 197 7.17 12.91 11.50
C ASP A 197 8.45 12.88 10.65
N ALA A 198 9.52 12.29 11.18
CA ALA A 198 10.77 12.12 10.46
C ALA A 198 10.61 11.12 9.30
N ASP A 199 9.92 10.01 9.53
CA ASP A 199 9.69 8.99 8.50
C ASP A 199 8.73 9.51 7.41
N ILE A 200 7.70 10.25 7.80
CA ILE A 200 6.77 10.90 6.84
C ILE A 200 7.56 11.80 5.90
N ARG A 201 8.38 12.71 6.44
CA ARG A 201 9.19 13.63 5.63
C ARG A 201 10.18 12.88 4.73
N ARG A 202 10.83 11.84 5.25
CA ARG A 202 11.77 11.02 4.47
C ARG A 202 11.07 10.44 3.23
N TYR A 203 9.88 9.89 3.39
CA TYR A 203 9.16 9.25 2.28
C TYR A 203 8.46 10.24 1.34
N GLU A 204 8.03 11.41 1.81
CA GLU A 204 7.53 12.48 0.95
C GLU A 204 8.62 13.02 0.02
N VAL A 205 9.84 13.21 0.54
CA VAL A 205 11.01 13.59 -0.27
C VAL A 205 11.33 12.50 -1.29
N PHE A 206 11.34 11.24 -0.87
CA PHE A 206 11.56 10.11 -1.76
C PHE A 206 10.51 10.04 -2.88
N ALA A 207 9.23 10.17 -2.55
CA ALA A 207 8.12 10.18 -3.52
C ALA A 207 8.22 11.34 -4.52
N SER A 208 8.66 12.51 -4.06
CA SER A 208 8.90 13.67 -4.92
C SER A 208 10.04 13.43 -5.91
N SER A 209 11.15 12.84 -5.44
CA SER A 209 12.27 12.43 -6.28
C SER A 209 11.87 11.38 -7.32
N LEU A 210 11.03 10.42 -6.93
CA LEU A 210 10.52 9.40 -7.84
C LEU A 210 9.70 10.01 -8.98
N ARG A 211 8.75 10.91 -8.67
CA ARG A 211 7.94 11.59 -9.71
C ARG A 211 8.81 12.36 -10.71
N GLN A 212 9.91 12.97 -10.26
CA GLN A 212 10.84 13.66 -11.15
C GLN A 212 11.58 12.68 -12.09
N SER A 213 11.99 11.52 -11.58
CA SER A 213 12.64 10.49 -12.40
C SER A 213 11.67 9.85 -13.42
N SER A 214 10.41 9.62 -13.04
CA SER A 214 9.37 9.11 -13.95
C SER A 214 8.97 10.12 -15.02
N ALA A 215 9.04 11.42 -14.73
CA ALA A 215 8.74 12.49 -15.69
C ALA A 215 9.79 12.62 -16.80
N PHE A 216 11.04 12.23 -16.56
CA PHE A 216 12.09 12.20 -17.59
C PHE A 216 12.01 10.97 -18.51
N GLY A 217 11.33 9.90 -18.09
CA GLY A 217 11.21 8.64 -18.86
C GLY A 217 10.03 8.58 -19.82
N ASN A 218 9.07 9.49 -19.73
CA ASN A 218 7.87 9.48 -20.55
C ASN A 218 7.91 10.58 -21.62
N SER A 219 8.76 10.41 -22.64
CA SER A 219 8.54 11.07 -23.92
C SER A 219 7.36 10.39 -24.61
N PRO A 220 6.29 11.11 -24.99
CA PRO A 220 5.20 10.49 -25.73
C PRO A 220 5.70 10.15 -27.13
N LEU A 221 5.79 8.85 -27.44
CA LEU A 221 5.67 8.39 -28.80
C LEU A 221 4.29 8.79 -29.31
N GLY A 222 4.23 9.68 -30.29
CA GLY A 222 3.00 9.92 -31.05
C GLY A 222 2.99 11.24 -31.81
N GLY A 223 3.17 11.19 -33.13
CA GLY A 223 2.97 12.35 -33.99
C GLY A 223 3.35 12.12 -35.44
N VAL A 224 2.61 11.23 -36.12
CA VAL A 224 2.58 11.12 -37.59
C VAL A 224 2.50 12.52 -38.20
N SER A 225 3.50 12.91 -38.98
CA SER A 225 3.44 14.07 -39.87
C SER A 225 3.33 13.54 -41.28
N GLY A 226 2.12 13.61 -41.84
CA GLY A 226 1.93 13.53 -43.27
C GLY A 226 2.51 14.78 -43.92
N ASP A 227 3.35 14.59 -44.93
CA ASP A 227 3.83 15.68 -45.77
C ASP A 227 3.26 15.48 -47.18
N THR A 228 2.28 16.31 -47.51
CA THR A 228 1.78 16.53 -48.86
C THR A 228 2.34 17.85 -49.36
N GLY A 229 3.28 17.75 -50.31
CA GLY A 229 3.51 18.70 -51.39
C GLY A 229 4.08 20.07 -51.02
N GLU A 230 5.31 20.34 -51.48
CA GLU A 230 5.50 21.41 -52.45
C GLU A 230 6.86 21.34 -53.16
N THR A 231 6.80 21.78 -54.41
CA THR A 231 7.80 21.85 -55.46
C THR A 231 8.90 22.88 -55.19
N GLY A 232 10.16 22.53 -55.45
CA GLY A 232 11.26 23.49 -55.53
C GLY A 232 12.54 22.83 -56.01
N GLY A 233 12.83 22.93 -57.32
CA GLY A 233 13.99 22.31 -57.95
C GLY A 233 15.34 22.89 -57.48
N PRO A 234 16.45 22.14 -57.63
CA PRO A 234 17.77 22.60 -57.24
C PRO A 234 18.31 23.64 -58.25
N PRO A 235 19.13 24.61 -57.82
CA PRO A 235 19.76 25.56 -58.72
C PRO A 235 20.84 24.86 -59.54
N ALA A 236 20.87 25.19 -60.83
CA ALA A 236 21.85 24.74 -61.80
C ALA A 236 23.27 25.15 -61.40
N THR A 237 24.15 24.17 -61.32
CA THR A 237 25.60 24.36 -61.38
C THR A 237 26.00 24.47 -62.84
N GLU A 238 26.34 25.69 -63.27
CA GLU A 238 27.09 25.93 -64.50
C GLU A 238 28.55 25.51 -64.26
N ASP A 239 28.91 24.31 -64.69
CA ASP A 239 30.30 23.98 -65.01
C ASP A 239 30.46 24.03 -66.53
N ASN A 240 31.31 24.96 -66.92
CA ASN A 240 31.71 25.29 -68.27
C ASN A 240 32.82 24.34 -68.74
N ASP A 241 32.72 23.92 -70.00
CA ASP A 241 33.81 23.50 -70.91
C ASP A 241 34.81 22.41 -70.46
N LEU A 242 34.72 21.22 -71.08
CA LEU A 242 35.87 20.65 -71.82
C LEU A 242 35.50 19.49 -72.78
N TYR A 243 35.51 19.83 -74.09
CA TYR A 243 35.95 19.06 -75.27
C TYR A 243 35.52 17.60 -75.55
N SER A 244 34.89 17.51 -76.74
CA SER A 244 34.83 16.42 -77.76
C SER A 244 33.64 15.47 -77.74
#